data_AF-A0A9X2YCP0-F1
#
_entry.id   AF-A0A9X2YCP0-F1
#
_cell.length_a   1.000
_cell.length_b   1.000
_cell.length_c   1.000
_cell.angle_alpha   90.00
_cell.angle_beta   90.00
_cell.angle_gamma   90.00
#
_symmetry.space_group_name_H-M   'P 1'
#
loop_
_entity.id
_entity.type
_entity.pdbx_description
1 polymer ?
#
loop_
_entity_poly.entity_id
_entity_poly.type
_entity_poly.pdbx_seq_one_letter_code
_entity_poly.pdbx_strand_id
1 'polypeptide(L)'
;MSSNDALTTLLDRLDAADRSLAALPLSDMTPRELEEVLRRLDRSIALADELQQRLLGRLITIGNPMRMGGATWAEVLSRHLRISPAEAQRRVARAAHAA
;
A
#
# COMPACT_ATOMS: atom_id res chain seq x y z
N MET A 1 -6.44 21.58 9.33
CA MET A 1 -5.81 20.53 8.51
C MET A 1 -6.68 19.29 8.62
N SER A 2 -7.27 18.84 7.52
CA SER A 2 -8.10 17.63 7.50
C SER A 2 -7.21 16.39 7.66
N SER A 3 -7.77 15.29 8.15
CA SER A 3 -7.06 14.00 8.19
C SER A 3 -6.57 13.56 6.79
N ASN A 4 -7.24 14.00 5.72
CA ASN A 4 -6.83 13.75 4.35
C ASN A 4 -5.54 14.53 4.00
N ASP A 5 -5.48 15.84 4.30
CA ASP A 5 -4.29 16.67 4.05
C ASP A 5 -3.05 16.14 4.78
N ALA A 6 -3.24 15.66 6.01
CA ALA A 6 -2.19 15.05 6.81
C ALA A 6 -1.69 13.73 6.17
N LEU A 7 -2.62 12.90 5.67
CA LEU A 7 -2.30 11.65 4.98
C LEU A 7 -1.56 11.90 3.67
N THR A 8 -2.03 12.83 2.83
CA THR A 8 -1.35 13.23 1.59
C THR A 8 0.06 13.72 1.86
N THR A 9 0.24 14.59 2.85
CA THR A 9 1.58 15.10 3.22
C THR A 9 2.54 13.98 3.64
N LEU A 10 2.04 12.97 4.35
CA LEU A 10 2.85 11.82 4.75
C LEU A 10 3.18 10.90 3.57
N LEU A 11 2.25 10.70 2.65
CA LEU A 11 2.49 9.93 1.41
C LEU A 11 3.51 10.64 0.51
N ASP A 12 3.43 11.96 0.35
CA ASP A 12 4.42 12.74 -0.42
C ASP A 12 5.84 12.58 0.15
N ARG A 13 5.96 12.51 1.49
CA ARG A 13 7.24 12.26 2.17
C ARG A 13 7.73 10.84 1.95
N LEU A 14 6.82 9.85 1.96
CA LEU A 14 7.16 8.46 1.65
C LEU A 14 7.66 8.34 0.21
N ASP A 15 6.97 8.95 -0.76
CA ASP A 15 7.38 8.96 -2.17
C ASP A 15 8.74 9.63 -2.38
N ALA A 16 9.07 10.66 -1.59
CA ALA A 16 10.39 11.29 -1.61
C ALA A 16 11.46 10.37 -1.00
N ALA A 17 11.14 9.66 0.08
CA ALA A 17 12.03 8.70 0.72
C ALA A 17 12.31 7.50 -0.20
N ASP A 18 11.29 6.93 -0.84
CA ASP A 18 11.42 5.80 -1.76
C ASP A 18 12.32 6.16 -2.96
N ARG A 19 12.15 7.35 -3.53
CA ARG A 19 13.06 7.86 -4.58
C ARG A 19 14.50 7.99 -4.08
N SER A 20 14.68 8.44 -2.84
CA SER A 20 16.01 8.56 -2.23
C SER A 20 16.64 7.19 -1.99
N LEU A 21 15.86 6.22 -1.50
CA LEU A 21 16.31 4.83 -1.30
C LEU A 21 16.72 4.18 -2.63
N ALA A 22 15.95 4.38 -3.70
CA ALA A 22 16.25 3.85 -5.03
C ALA A 22 17.55 4.42 -5.64
N ALA A 23 18.00 5.59 -5.18
CA ALA A 23 19.22 6.25 -5.64
C ALA A 23 20.47 5.89 -4.82
N LEU A 24 20.34 5.11 -3.74
CA LEU A 24 21.48 4.79 -2.87
C LEU A 24 22.42 3.78 -3.54
N PRO A 25 23.75 4.04 -3.53
CA PRO A 25 24.72 3.03 -3.87
C PRO A 25 24.76 1.95 -2.78
N LEU A 26 24.67 0.68 -3.17
CA LEU A 26 24.73 -0.47 -2.25
C LEU A 26 26.11 -1.13 -2.23
N SER A 27 27.04 -0.66 -3.07
CA SER A 27 28.35 -1.27 -3.35
C SER A 27 29.26 -1.38 -2.13
N ASP A 28 29.12 -0.46 -1.17
CA ASP A 28 30.02 -0.33 -0.02
C ASP A 28 29.44 -0.96 1.26
N MET A 29 28.32 -1.68 1.16
CA MET A 29 27.65 -2.28 2.31
C MET A 29 28.13 -3.69 2.60
N THR A 30 28.34 -4.00 3.87
CA THR A 30 28.61 -5.36 4.33
C THR A 30 27.33 -6.22 4.30
N PRO A 31 27.45 -7.56 4.25
CA PRO A 31 26.28 -8.44 4.31
C PRO A 31 25.37 -8.22 5.52
N ARG A 32 25.96 -7.88 6.68
CA ARG A 32 25.20 -7.59 7.91
C ARG A 32 24.38 -6.31 7.82
N GLU A 33 24.94 -5.28 7.18
CA GLU A 33 24.23 -4.01 6.97
C GLU A 33 23.10 -4.20 5.95
N LEU A 34 23.33 -4.98 4.88
CA LEU A 34 22.29 -5.34 3.92
C LEU A 34 21.14 -6.09 4.59
N GLU A 35 21.44 -7.07 5.45
CA GLU A 35 20.41 -7.82 6.19
C GLU A 35 19.58 -6.91 7.12
N GLU A 36 20.22 -5.99 7.83
CA GLU A 36 19.51 -5.01 8.69
C GLU A 36 18.61 -4.09 7.87
N VAL A 37 19.08 -3.61 6.70
CA VAL A 37 18.26 -2.80 5.79
C VAL A 37 17.05 -3.59 5.30
N LEU A 38 17.23 -4.85 4.88
CA LEU A 38 16.12 -5.70 4.45
C LEU A 38 15.08 -5.88 5.56
N ARG A 39 15.49 -6.18 6.80
CA ARG A 39 14.58 -6.32 7.95
C ARG A 39 13.78 -5.04 8.22
N ARG A 40 14.40 -3.87 8.04
CA ARG A 40 13.72 -2.57 8.21
C ARG A 40 12.74 -2.28 7.09
N LEU A 41 13.09 -2.62 5.85
CA LEU A 41 12.20 -2.50 4.70
C LEU A 41 10.99 -3.42 4.84
N ASP A 42 11.19 -4.68 5.22
CA ASP A 42 10.10 -5.65 5.45
C ASP A 42 9.10 -5.15 6.50
N ARG A 43 9.59 -4.56 7.59
CA ARG A 43 8.73 -3.93 8.60
C ARG A 43 7.93 -2.77 8.02
N SER A 44 8.55 -1.92 7.21
CA SER A 44 7.87 -0.80 6.56
C SER A 44 6.78 -1.28 5.60
N ILE A 45 7.07 -2.31 4.81
CA ILE A 45 6.11 -2.95 3.89
C ILE A 45 4.94 -3.53 4.68
N ALA A 46 5.18 -4.22 5.79
CA ALA A 46 4.12 -4.76 6.64
C ALA A 46 3.19 -3.67 7.19
N LEU A 47 3.75 -2.55 7.66
CA LEU A 47 2.96 -1.41 8.15
C LEU A 47 2.13 -0.76 7.04
N ALA A 48 2.70 -0.62 5.84
CA ALA A 48 1.99 -0.12 4.67
C ALA A 48 0.82 -1.04 4.27
N ASP A 49 1.05 -2.36 4.31
CA ASP A 49 0.03 -3.38 4.03
C ASP A 49 -1.13 -3.34 5.05
N GLU A 50 -0.83 -3.14 6.33
CA GLU A 50 -1.85 -2.97 7.37
C GLU A 50 -2.69 -1.71 7.15
N LEU A 51 -2.04 -0.58 6.84
CA LEU A 51 -2.75 0.65 6.50
C LEU A 51 -3.63 0.47 5.26
N GLN A 52 -3.11 -0.17 4.21
CA GLN A 52 -3.85 -0.47 2.99
C GLN A 52 -5.09 -1.33 3.30
N GLN A 53 -4.97 -2.36 4.14
CA GLN A 53 -6.10 -3.20 4.55
C GLN A 53 -7.18 -2.37 5.27
N ARG A 54 -6.80 -1.49 6.19
CA ARG A 54 -7.75 -0.61 6.90
C ARG A 54 -8.44 0.36 5.95
N LEU A 55 -7.70 0.97 5.03
CA LEU A 55 -8.25 1.87 4.02
C LEU A 55 -9.22 1.14 3.07
N LEU A 56 -8.86 -0.07 2.62
CA LEU A 56 -9.72 -0.89 1.77
C LEU A 56 -10.96 -1.36 2.51
N GLY A 57 -10.84 -1.81 3.76
CA GLY A 57 -11.99 -2.18 4.60
C GLY A 57 -12.96 -1.01 4.71
N ARG A 58 -12.44 0.19 5.04
CA ARG A 58 -13.27 1.40 5.12
C ARG A 58 -13.92 1.75 3.78
N LEU A 59 -13.17 1.69 2.68
CA LEU A 59 -13.65 1.95 1.32
C LEU A 59 -14.80 0.99 0.95
N ILE A 60 -14.65 -0.29 1.27
CA ILE A 60 -15.66 -1.33 1.02
C ILE A 60 -16.93 -1.04 1.84
N THR A 61 -16.80 -0.66 3.11
CA THR A 61 -17.93 -0.37 4.00
C THR A 61 -18.74 0.86 3.58
N ILE A 62 -18.07 1.95 3.16
CA ILE A 62 -18.75 3.23 2.89
C ILE A 62 -19.01 3.48 1.40
N GLY A 63 -18.33 2.77 0.52
CA GLY A 63 -18.37 3.00 -0.91
C GLY A 63 -19.34 2.08 -1.64
N ASN A 64 -19.49 2.33 -2.94
CA ASN A 64 -20.22 1.46 -3.86
C ASN A 64 -19.34 1.22 -5.10
N PRO A 65 -19.00 -0.04 -5.44
CA PRO A 65 -18.09 -0.34 -6.54
C PRO A 65 -18.64 0.14 -7.89
N MET A 66 -19.97 0.11 -8.10
CA MET A 66 -20.58 0.58 -9.35
C MET A 66 -20.38 2.08 -9.56
N ARG A 67 -20.43 2.87 -8.48
CA ARG A 67 -20.13 4.31 -8.52
C ARG A 67 -18.65 4.61 -8.76
N MET A 68 -17.79 3.61 -8.55
CA MET A 68 -16.35 3.68 -8.75
C MET A 68 -15.93 3.02 -10.09
N GLY A 69 -16.88 2.69 -10.96
CA GLY A 69 -16.60 2.19 -12.31
C GLY A 69 -16.31 0.69 -12.42
N GLY A 70 -16.76 -0.15 -11.48
CA GLY A 70 -16.66 -1.61 -11.57
C GLY A 70 -17.88 -2.34 -11.01
N ALA A 71 -18.14 -3.57 -11.47
CA ALA A 71 -19.24 -4.37 -10.92
C ALA A 71 -18.91 -4.91 -9.52
N THR A 72 -17.62 -5.08 -9.21
CA THR A 72 -17.12 -5.54 -7.91
C THR A 72 -15.94 -4.69 -7.45
N TRP A 73 -15.64 -4.71 -6.14
CA TRP A 73 -14.44 -4.05 -5.62
C TRP A 73 -13.15 -4.65 -6.21
N ALA A 74 -13.11 -5.94 -6.49
CA ALA A 74 -11.96 -6.57 -7.14
C ALA A 74 -11.74 -6.01 -8.55
N GLU A 75 -12.80 -5.76 -9.32
CA GLU A 75 -12.69 -5.11 -10.63
C GLU A 75 -12.19 -3.66 -10.51
N VAL A 76 -12.74 -2.90 -9.57
CA VAL A 76 -12.31 -1.51 -9.32
C VAL A 76 -10.82 -1.46 -8.99
N LEU A 77 -10.37 -2.29 -8.04
CA LEU A 77 -8.96 -2.32 -7.62
C LEU A 77 -8.03 -2.81 -8.72
N SER A 78 -8.42 -3.86 -9.46
CA SER A 78 -7.65 -4.36 -10.61
C SER A 78 -7.37 -3.25 -11.62
N ARG A 79 -8.40 -2.47 -11.98
CA ARG A 79 -8.26 -1.34 -12.92
C ARG A 79 -7.47 -0.18 -12.34
N HIS A 80 -7.81 0.28 -11.14
CA HIS A 80 -7.24 1.50 -10.57
C HIS A 80 -5.80 1.31 -10.07
N LEU A 81 -5.51 0.17 -9.46
CA LEU A 81 -4.17 -0.17 -8.96
C LEU A 81 -3.32 -0.91 -9.98
N ARG A 82 -3.88 -1.23 -11.16
CA ARG A 82 -3.21 -1.99 -12.24
C ARG A 82 -2.60 -3.32 -11.76
N ILE A 83 -3.34 -4.00 -10.90
CA ILE A 83 -2.97 -5.32 -10.35
C ILE A 83 -3.77 -6.43 -11.02
N SER A 84 -3.31 -7.68 -10.90
CA SER A 84 -4.08 -8.81 -11.43
C SER A 84 -5.43 -8.97 -10.72
N PRO A 85 -6.46 -9.49 -11.40
CA PRO A 85 -7.75 -9.78 -10.77
C PRO A 85 -7.63 -10.69 -9.54
N ALA A 86 -6.74 -11.69 -9.59
CA ALA A 86 -6.49 -12.60 -8.47
C ALA A 86 -5.90 -11.87 -7.26
N GLU A 87 -4.97 -10.93 -7.47
CA GLU A 87 -4.43 -10.11 -6.39
C GLU A 87 -5.48 -9.15 -5.81
N ALA A 88 -6.29 -8.53 -6.68
CA ALA A 88 -7.40 -7.69 -6.23
C ALA A 88 -8.40 -8.46 -5.36
N GLN A 89 -8.77 -9.69 -5.76
CA GLN A 89 -9.64 -10.57 -4.97
C GLN A 89 -9.03 -10.90 -3.61
N ARG A 90 -7.73 -11.25 -3.56
CA ARG A 90 -7.03 -11.51 -2.29
C ARG A 90 -7.07 -10.29 -1.36
N ARG A 91 -6.82 -9.09 -1.89
CA ARG A 91 -6.86 -7.86 -1.09
C ARG A 91 -8.25 -7.55 -0.55
N VAL A 92 -9.30 -7.75 -1.35
CA VAL A 92 -10.69 -7.60 -0.91
C VAL A 92 -11.03 -8.62 0.19
N ALA A 93 -10.68 -9.89 0.01
CA ALA A 93 -10.93 -10.93 1.01
C ALA A 93 -10.20 -10.65 2.33
N ARG A 94 -8.92 -10.26 2.26
CA ARG A 94 -8.12 -9.90 3.44
C ARG A 94 -8.70 -8.70 4.20
N ALA A 95 -9.18 -7.68 3.48
CA ALA A 95 -9.82 -6.52 4.07
C ALA A 95 -11.17 -6.84 4.72
N ALA A 96 -11.95 -7.76 4.15
CA ALA A 96 -13.22 -8.20 4.71
C ALA A 96 -13.07 -9.02 6.02
N HIS A 97 -11.91 -9.65 6.24
CA HIS A 97 -11.60 -10.37 7.48
C HIS A 97 -11.00 -9.49 8.58
N ALA A 98 -10.62 -8.25 8.27
CA ALA A 98 -9.99 -7.30 9.18
C ALA A 98 -10.97 -6.22 9.72
N ALA A 99 -12.25 -6.29 9.32
CA ALA A 99 -13.33 -5.39 9.71
C ALA A 99 -14.23 -6.02 10.78
#